data_AF-A0A433T4J7-F1
#
_entry.id   AF-A0A433T4J7-F1
#
_cell.length_a   1.000
_cell.length_b   1.000
_cell.length_c   1.000
_cell.angle_alpha   90.00
_cell.angle_beta   90.00
_cell.angle_gamma   90.00
#
_symmetry.space_group_name_H-M   'P 1'
#
loop_
_entity.id
_entity.type
_entity.pdbx_description
1 polymer ?
#
loop_
_entity_poly.entity_id
_entity_poly.type
_entity_poly.pdbx_seq_one_letter_code
_entity_poly.pdbx_strand_id
1 'polypeptide(L)'
;MTSLRLGEEGNANATSDALTYDSAGEQDHSDARYPGSRASERTIKVVLGKARLEGDLIWSFFVSAAKSYRFSSILHPFPPMFNEDGTTEKLVFPLRETISGMPEFSSSPEFENEIPADCHKLLSWVFQKPKFQFHLQKNKECFKKVRQLTGQVMDAPEPTFIFEVVYDSQEERKFEARRGSRKSLFAYHGSRFDNFYSILHNGLNGHLNKVAAFGEGTYLSSELSVSLLYSQAGEAWSKSCLGAKLACVAVCEMIDEPSVKCQIKEGSTPVQKRRAQASSTTDAVPEKYYVVQNNDAVRVKYLLVYKDHGSAAVTPGKSTPYSWIQQNKFPFLMLAYFVVLIAIGLANSRHTTKAFTKLCNMFKFS
;
A
#
# COMPACT_ATOMS: atom_id res chain seq x y z
N MET A 1 -54.48 -42.05 70.17
CA MET A 1 -55.89 -41.61 70.10
C MET A 1 -55.96 -40.52 69.06
N THR A 2 -56.15 -40.88 67.77
CA THR A 2 -57.42 -40.90 67.00
C THR A 2 -57.34 -39.72 66.00
N SER A 3 -56.91 -39.92 64.75
CA SER A 3 -57.61 -40.47 63.57
C SER A 3 -58.75 -39.59 63.05
N LEU A 4 -58.69 -39.25 61.74
CA LEU A 4 -59.74 -39.21 60.70
C LEU A 4 -59.43 -38.05 59.70
N ARG A 5 -58.91 -38.28 58.49
CA ARG A 5 -59.47 -38.82 57.22
C ARG A 5 -60.58 -37.98 56.55
N LEU A 6 -60.21 -37.51 55.34
CA LEU A 6 -60.91 -37.53 54.04
C LEU A 6 -62.17 -36.68 53.81
N GLY A 7 -62.16 -36.03 52.64
CA GLY A 7 -63.32 -35.47 51.94
C GLY A 7 -62.90 -34.93 50.56
N GLU A 8 -63.02 -35.78 49.54
CA GLU A 8 -63.10 -35.42 48.11
C GLU A 8 -64.54 -35.03 47.71
N GLU A 9 -64.71 -34.62 46.45
CA GLU A 9 -65.91 -34.22 45.67
C GLU A 9 -66.04 -32.69 45.54
N GLY A 10 -66.06 -32.04 44.37
CA GLY A 10 -66.30 -32.45 42.98
C GLY A 10 -67.38 -31.54 42.39
N ASN A 11 -67.14 -30.79 41.30
CA ASN A 11 -68.17 -30.57 40.26
C ASN A 11 -67.71 -29.82 38.99
N ALA A 12 -68.24 -30.33 37.86
CA ALA A 12 -68.70 -29.69 36.61
C ALA A 12 -67.76 -28.78 35.78
N ASN A 13 -67.35 -29.18 34.58
CA ASN A 13 -68.09 -29.36 33.30
C ASN A 13 -68.20 -28.08 32.45
N ALA A 14 -67.53 -28.08 31.30
CA ALA A 14 -67.98 -27.57 29.99
C ALA A 14 -66.84 -27.84 28.97
N THR A 15 -66.92 -28.87 28.13
CA THR A 15 -67.29 -28.79 26.67
C THR A 15 -66.50 -27.70 25.94
N SER A 16 -65.72 -27.93 24.88
CA SER A 16 -66.08 -28.67 23.66
C SER A 16 -64.86 -28.86 22.73
N ASP A 17 -64.82 -30.01 22.08
CA ASP A 17 -64.53 -30.25 20.66
C ASP A 17 -63.25 -29.69 19.99
N ALA A 18 -62.35 -30.66 19.76
CA ALA A 18 -61.60 -30.95 18.54
C ALA A 18 -61.56 -29.90 17.43
N LEU A 19 -60.35 -29.58 16.96
CA LEU A 19 -60.03 -29.47 15.53
C LEU A 19 -58.49 -29.54 15.33
N THR A 20 -58.05 -30.54 14.55
CA THR A 20 -56.87 -30.55 13.65
C THR A 20 -55.49 -30.14 14.18
N TYR A 21 -54.64 -31.15 14.41
CA TYR A 21 -53.17 -30.99 14.37
C TYR A 21 -52.72 -31.02 12.91
N ASP A 22 -52.24 -29.88 12.41
CA ASP A 22 -51.45 -29.79 11.18
C ASP A 22 -50.05 -29.24 11.51
N SER A 23 -49.10 -29.74 10.74
CA SER A 23 -47.65 -29.64 10.84
C SER A 23 -47.11 -28.20 10.81
N ALA A 24 -46.19 -27.87 11.72
CA ALA A 24 -45.01 -27.02 11.47
C ALA A 24 -44.33 -26.66 12.81
N GLY A 25 -43.10 -27.14 13.02
CA GLY A 25 -42.33 -26.82 14.22
C GLY A 25 -40.93 -27.42 14.19
N GLU A 26 -40.23 -27.25 13.08
CA GLU A 26 -38.80 -27.55 13.02
C GLU A 26 -38.06 -26.43 13.75
N GLN A 27 -37.54 -26.76 14.94
CA GLN A 27 -36.85 -25.85 15.83
C GLN A 27 -35.52 -25.39 15.22
N ASP A 28 -35.45 -24.09 14.93
CA ASP A 28 -34.24 -23.38 14.53
C ASP A 28 -33.25 -23.34 15.71
N HIS A 29 -32.30 -24.27 15.70
CA HIS A 29 -31.25 -24.37 16.70
C HIS A 29 -30.02 -23.56 16.27
N SER A 30 -29.80 -22.48 17.02
CA SER A 30 -28.49 -21.88 17.35
C SER A 30 -27.66 -21.28 16.21
N ASP A 31 -27.93 -19.99 16.01
CA ASP A 31 -27.08 -19.00 15.37
C ASP A 31 -25.80 -18.73 16.22
N ALA A 32 -24.78 -19.57 16.07
CA ALA A 32 -23.43 -19.34 16.59
C ALA A 32 -22.48 -18.97 15.44
N ARG A 33 -22.69 -17.81 14.81
CA ARG A 33 -21.82 -17.30 13.74
C ARG A 33 -20.49 -16.80 14.27
N TYR A 34 -19.41 -17.50 13.91
CA TYR A 34 -18.02 -17.06 14.08
C TYR A 34 -17.82 -15.62 13.55
N PRO A 35 -17.12 -14.72 14.28
CA PRO A 35 -16.85 -13.35 13.84
C PRO A 35 -15.96 -13.25 12.57
N GLY A 36 -15.44 -14.37 12.06
CA GLY A 36 -14.64 -14.44 10.83
C GLY A 36 -15.45 -14.37 9.52
N SER A 37 -16.75 -14.69 9.51
CA SER A 37 -17.49 -14.89 8.25
C SER A 37 -17.76 -13.58 7.48
N ARG A 38 -18.12 -12.49 8.16
CA ARG A 38 -18.44 -11.20 7.50
C ARG A 38 -17.21 -10.45 6.97
N ALA A 39 -16.04 -10.65 7.59
CA ALA A 39 -14.78 -10.07 7.15
C ALA A 39 -14.22 -10.81 5.92
N SER A 40 -14.32 -12.14 5.93
CA SER A 40 -14.05 -13.04 4.80
C SER A 40 -14.87 -12.63 3.57
N GLU A 41 -16.19 -12.50 3.73
CA GLU A 41 -17.11 -12.22 2.61
C GLU A 41 -16.90 -10.85 1.93
N ARG A 42 -16.47 -9.82 2.70
CA ARG A 42 -16.15 -8.50 2.14
C ARG A 42 -14.82 -8.48 1.40
N THR A 43 -13.82 -9.17 1.94
CA THR A 43 -12.50 -9.35 1.32
C THR A 43 -12.65 -9.99 -0.05
N ILE A 44 -13.44 -11.06 -0.10
CA ILE A 44 -13.76 -11.79 -1.33
C ILE A 44 -14.55 -10.89 -2.31
N LYS A 45 -15.55 -10.12 -1.85
CA LYS A 45 -16.29 -9.18 -2.72
C LYS A 45 -15.42 -8.06 -3.31
N VAL A 46 -14.39 -7.60 -2.60
CA VAL A 46 -13.45 -6.56 -3.11
C VAL A 46 -12.49 -7.16 -4.14
N VAL A 47 -11.94 -8.35 -3.85
CA VAL A 47 -10.98 -9.02 -4.73
C VAL A 47 -11.64 -9.61 -5.99
N LEU A 48 -12.87 -10.12 -5.87
CA LEU A 48 -13.64 -10.73 -6.96
C LEU A 48 -14.55 -9.76 -7.73
N GLY A 49 -14.86 -8.59 -7.15
CA GLY A 49 -15.94 -7.73 -7.61
C GLY A 49 -15.51 -6.59 -8.56
N LYS A 50 -16.43 -5.63 -8.76
CA LYS A 50 -16.23 -4.46 -9.64
C LYS A 50 -15.07 -3.55 -9.22
N ALA A 51 -14.56 -3.69 -7.99
CA ALA A 51 -13.46 -2.91 -7.42
C ALA A 51 -12.11 -3.66 -7.46
N ARG A 52 -11.93 -4.57 -8.42
CA ARG A 52 -10.72 -5.41 -8.52
C ARG A 52 -9.44 -4.58 -8.66
N LEU A 53 -9.46 -3.51 -9.46
CA LEU A 53 -8.27 -2.68 -9.69
C LEU A 53 -7.89 -1.90 -8.43
N GLU A 54 -8.87 -1.47 -7.67
CA GLU A 54 -8.71 -0.81 -6.37
C GLU A 54 -8.11 -1.76 -5.34
N GLY A 55 -8.63 -2.99 -5.26
CA GLY A 55 -8.08 -4.03 -4.40
C GLY A 55 -6.66 -4.44 -4.80
N ASP A 56 -6.41 -4.60 -6.10
CA ASP A 56 -5.09 -4.90 -6.66
C ASP A 56 -4.06 -3.82 -6.31
N LEU A 57 -4.44 -2.53 -6.36
CA LEU A 57 -3.52 -1.45 -5.99
C LEU A 57 -3.13 -1.50 -4.50
N ILE A 58 -4.10 -1.71 -3.60
CA ILE A 58 -3.83 -1.84 -2.16
C ILE A 58 -2.89 -3.02 -1.92
N TRP A 59 -3.18 -4.16 -2.53
CA TRP A 59 -2.35 -5.36 -2.44
C TRP A 59 -0.95 -5.13 -3.02
N SER A 60 -0.85 -4.44 -4.15
CA SER A 60 0.41 -4.10 -4.79
C SER A 60 1.29 -3.20 -3.91
N PHE A 61 0.71 -2.20 -3.22
CA PHE A 61 1.46 -1.40 -2.24
C PHE A 61 1.94 -2.25 -1.06
N PHE A 62 1.08 -3.10 -0.51
CA PHE A 62 1.43 -4.01 0.58
C PHE A 62 2.60 -4.94 0.20
N VAL A 63 2.49 -5.61 -0.96
CA VAL A 63 3.52 -6.51 -1.48
C VAL A 63 4.83 -5.78 -1.70
N SER A 64 4.80 -4.57 -2.26
CA SER A 64 6.00 -3.77 -2.47
C SER A 64 6.70 -3.41 -1.17
N ALA A 65 5.95 -2.98 -0.15
CA ALA A 65 6.47 -2.69 1.18
C ALA A 65 7.07 -3.93 1.86
N ALA A 66 6.41 -5.10 1.75
CA ALA A 66 6.87 -6.35 2.33
C ALA A 66 8.14 -6.92 1.66
N LYS A 67 8.26 -6.76 0.34
CA LYS A 67 9.44 -7.20 -0.42
C LYS A 67 10.64 -6.26 -0.29
N SER A 68 10.40 -5.00 0.09
CA SER A 68 11.47 -4.02 0.28
C SER A 68 12.48 -4.47 1.35
N TYR A 69 13.75 -4.16 1.14
CA TYR A 69 14.79 -4.32 2.18
C TYR A 69 14.54 -3.39 3.38
N ARG A 70 13.69 -2.37 3.23
CA ARG A 70 13.32 -1.39 4.27
C ARG A 70 12.02 -1.76 4.99
N PHE A 71 11.49 -2.97 4.79
CA PHE A 71 10.19 -3.41 5.30
C PHE A 71 9.99 -3.08 6.79
N SER A 72 11.03 -3.18 7.62
CA SER A 72 10.98 -2.88 9.06
C SER A 72 10.44 -1.46 9.34
N SER A 73 10.75 -0.51 8.46
CA SER A 73 10.40 0.91 8.57
C SER A 73 9.19 1.36 7.73
N ILE A 74 8.85 0.63 6.65
CA ILE A 74 7.80 1.07 5.70
C ILE A 74 6.60 0.12 5.61
N LEU A 75 6.70 -1.12 6.11
CA LEU A 75 5.57 -2.03 6.23
C LEU A 75 4.87 -1.78 7.57
N HIS A 76 4.08 -0.72 7.60
CA HIS A 76 3.26 -0.31 8.73
C HIS A 76 1.86 0.09 8.26
N PRO A 77 0.78 -0.54 8.76
CA PRO A 77 0.77 -1.56 9.81
C PRO A 77 1.42 -2.89 9.37
N PHE A 78 1.90 -3.68 10.33
CA PHE A 78 2.47 -5.01 10.05
C PHE A 78 1.47 -6.10 10.42
N PRO A 79 1.30 -7.16 9.60
CA PRO A 79 0.32 -8.21 9.87
C PRO A 79 0.69 -8.99 11.14
N PRO A 80 -0.16 -8.99 12.19
CA PRO A 80 0.19 -9.51 13.51
C PRO A 80 0.39 -11.03 13.53
N MET A 81 -0.20 -11.77 12.58
CA MET A 81 0.03 -13.22 12.44
C MET A 81 1.45 -13.57 11.97
N PHE A 82 2.27 -12.58 11.63
CA PHE A 82 3.68 -12.74 11.31
C PHE A 82 4.60 -12.07 12.34
N ASN A 83 4.08 -11.76 13.53
CA ASN A 83 4.93 -11.43 14.67
C ASN A 83 5.30 -12.72 15.38
N GLU A 84 6.53 -12.79 15.87
CA GLU A 84 6.91 -13.87 16.77
C GLU A 84 6.24 -13.70 18.14
N ASP A 85 5.82 -14.81 18.73
CA ASP A 85 5.05 -14.81 19.97
C ASP A 85 5.84 -14.18 21.12
N GLY A 86 5.28 -13.13 21.72
CA GLY A 86 5.89 -12.45 22.86
C GLY A 86 7.07 -11.54 22.51
N THR A 87 7.41 -11.35 21.24
CA THR A 87 8.47 -10.42 20.80
C THR A 87 7.92 -9.32 19.87
N THR A 88 8.76 -8.33 19.56
CA THR A 88 8.47 -7.32 18.51
C THR A 88 9.10 -7.71 17.17
N GLU A 89 9.60 -8.94 17.07
CA GLU A 89 10.27 -9.42 15.87
C GLU A 89 9.28 -9.72 14.75
N LYS A 90 9.60 -9.22 13.55
CA LYS A 90 8.77 -9.34 12.35
C LYS A 90 9.26 -10.50 11.50
N LEU A 91 8.46 -11.57 11.41
CA LEU A 91 8.74 -12.74 10.59
C LEU A 91 8.48 -12.45 9.10
N VAL A 92 9.40 -11.73 8.47
CA VAL A 92 9.25 -11.29 7.07
C VAL A 92 9.39 -12.43 6.06
N PHE A 93 10.18 -13.47 6.36
CA PHE A 93 10.39 -14.58 5.43
C PHE A 93 9.11 -15.41 5.23
N PRO A 94 8.42 -15.88 6.30
CA PRO A 94 7.11 -16.53 6.15
C PRO A 94 6.09 -15.63 5.45
N LEU A 95 6.07 -14.33 5.76
CA LEU A 95 5.17 -13.38 5.09
C LEU A 95 5.41 -13.34 3.56
N ARG A 96 6.67 -13.27 3.13
CA ARG A 96 7.03 -13.25 1.71
C ARG A 96 6.70 -14.57 1.00
N GLU A 97 6.81 -15.69 1.71
CA GLU A 97 6.40 -17.00 1.20
C GLU A 97 4.89 -17.05 0.99
N THR A 98 4.09 -16.62 1.97
CA THR A 98 2.63 -16.50 1.83
C THR A 98 2.25 -15.58 0.66
N ILE A 99 2.90 -14.43 0.52
CA ILE A 99 2.68 -13.51 -0.62
C ILE A 99 2.98 -14.20 -1.96
N SER A 100 4.01 -15.04 -2.03
CA SER A 100 4.41 -15.73 -3.26
C SER A 100 3.41 -16.81 -3.68
N GLY A 101 2.74 -17.43 -2.70
CA GLY A 101 1.64 -18.38 -2.91
C GLY A 101 0.33 -17.76 -3.42
N MET A 102 0.19 -16.43 -3.39
CA MET A 102 -1.05 -15.76 -3.77
C MET A 102 -1.36 -15.92 -5.27
N PRO A 103 -2.52 -16.46 -5.68
CA PRO A 103 -2.95 -16.51 -7.08
C PRO A 103 -3.33 -15.12 -7.63
N GLU A 104 -3.32 -14.95 -8.95
CA GLU A 104 -3.74 -13.69 -9.60
C GLU A 104 -5.21 -13.39 -9.33
N PHE A 105 -5.55 -12.14 -9.02
CA PHE A 105 -6.93 -11.77 -8.73
C PHE A 105 -7.84 -11.99 -9.94
N SER A 106 -8.71 -12.98 -9.82
CA SER A 106 -9.68 -13.38 -10.85
C SER A 106 -11.10 -13.03 -10.43
N SER A 107 -11.98 -12.82 -11.40
CA SER A 107 -13.43 -12.64 -11.15
C SER A 107 -14.19 -13.97 -11.19
N SER A 108 -13.49 -15.10 -11.38
CA SER A 108 -14.10 -16.41 -11.40
C SER A 108 -14.54 -16.81 -9.99
N PRO A 109 -15.74 -17.40 -9.82
CA PRO A 109 -16.22 -17.86 -8.52
C PRO A 109 -15.36 -18.98 -7.93
N GLU A 110 -14.60 -19.71 -8.75
CA GLU A 110 -13.68 -20.76 -8.34
C GLU A 110 -12.42 -20.21 -7.65
N PHE A 111 -12.09 -18.93 -7.85
CA PHE A 111 -10.90 -18.29 -7.30
C PHE A 111 -10.82 -18.41 -5.78
N GLU A 112 -11.96 -18.36 -5.07
CA GLU A 112 -11.98 -18.50 -3.61
C GLU A 112 -11.38 -19.84 -3.14
N ASN A 113 -11.63 -20.92 -3.90
CA ASN A 113 -11.11 -22.25 -3.60
C ASN A 113 -9.62 -22.40 -3.95
N GLU A 114 -9.09 -21.51 -4.80
CA GLU A 114 -7.68 -21.51 -5.20
C GLU A 114 -6.77 -20.84 -4.17
N ILE A 115 -7.33 -20.01 -3.27
CA ILE A 115 -6.55 -19.25 -2.29
C ILE A 115 -6.15 -20.16 -1.12
N PRO A 116 -4.85 -20.34 -0.83
CA PRO A 116 -4.42 -21.06 0.37
C PRO A 116 -4.95 -20.42 1.67
N ALA A 117 -5.21 -21.22 2.70
CA ALA A 117 -5.81 -20.73 3.95
C ALA A 117 -5.05 -19.55 4.58
N ASP A 118 -3.71 -19.57 4.55
CA ASP A 118 -2.89 -18.48 5.10
C ASP A 118 -2.90 -17.23 4.21
N CYS A 119 -2.99 -17.40 2.89
CA CYS A 119 -3.22 -16.31 1.95
C CYS A 119 -4.58 -15.65 2.21
N HIS A 120 -5.61 -16.44 2.49
CA HIS A 120 -6.94 -15.94 2.79
C HIS A 120 -6.96 -15.11 4.09
N LYS A 121 -6.29 -15.58 5.16
CA LYS A 121 -6.13 -14.83 6.41
C LYS A 121 -5.38 -13.51 6.17
N LEU A 122 -4.30 -13.54 5.39
CA LEU A 122 -3.51 -12.36 5.07
C LEU A 122 -4.31 -11.33 4.26
N LEU A 123 -5.01 -11.76 3.21
CA LEU A 123 -5.89 -10.88 2.44
C LEU A 123 -6.96 -10.26 3.33
N SER A 124 -7.60 -11.10 4.14
CA SER A 124 -8.64 -10.65 5.07
C SER A 124 -8.13 -9.55 5.97
N TRP A 125 -6.91 -9.68 6.49
CA TRP A 125 -6.26 -8.65 7.31
C TRP A 125 -5.92 -7.38 6.52
N VAL A 126 -5.31 -7.51 5.34
CA VAL A 126 -4.92 -6.34 4.51
C VAL A 126 -6.14 -5.49 4.13
N PHE A 127 -7.27 -6.13 3.83
CA PHE A 127 -8.52 -5.46 3.49
C PHE A 127 -9.43 -5.19 4.69
N GLN A 128 -9.01 -5.55 5.90
CA GLN A 128 -9.81 -5.36 7.10
C GLN A 128 -9.91 -3.88 7.45
N LYS A 129 -11.06 -3.26 7.14
CA LYS A 129 -11.43 -1.87 7.48
C LYS A 129 -10.26 -0.87 7.34
N PRO A 130 -9.65 -0.71 6.16
CA PRO A 130 -8.81 0.46 5.91
C PRO A 130 -9.64 1.73 6.18
N LYS A 131 -9.00 2.77 6.72
CA LYS A 131 -9.61 4.10 6.94
C LYS A 131 -9.94 4.84 5.63
N PHE A 132 -9.67 4.19 4.50
CA PHE A 132 -9.82 4.72 3.16
C PHE A 132 -10.27 3.61 2.20
N GLN A 133 -10.85 4.04 1.09
CA GLN A 133 -11.15 3.22 -0.08
C GLN A 133 -10.63 3.93 -1.31
N PHE A 134 -10.34 3.16 -2.36
CA PHE A 134 -10.04 3.73 -3.65
C PHE A 134 -11.27 3.70 -4.54
N HIS A 135 -11.39 4.69 -5.41
CA HIS A 135 -12.30 4.68 -6.54
C HIS A 135 -11.51 5.00 -7.80
N LEU A 136 -11.52 4.07 -8.76
CA LEU A 136 -10.92 4.33 -10.07
C LEU A 136 -11.66 5.46 -10.79
N GLN A 137 -10.90 6.42 -11.30
CA GLN A 137 -11.43 7.60 -11.98
C GLN A 137 -11.23 7.51 -13.49
N LYS A 138 -12.09 8.22 -14.24
CA LYS A 138 -11.87 8.44 -15.67
C LYS A 138 -10.63 9.31 -15.86
N ASN A 139 -9.57 8.69 -16.39
CA ASN A 139 -8.22 9.23 -16.38
C ASN A 139 -8.14 10.66 -16.98
N LYS A 140 -8.59 10.87 -18.22
CA LYS A 140 -8.48 12.18 -18.90
C LYS A 140 -9.21 13.32 -18.18
N GLU A 141 -10.46 13.08 -17.76
CA GLU A 141 -11.29 14.09 -17.09
C GLU A 141 -10.73 14.43 -15.71
N CYS A 142 -10.38 13.39 -14.94
CA CYS A 142 -9.82 13.55 -13.61
C CYS A 142 -8.44 14.23 -13.64
N PHE A 143 -7.58 13.87 -14.61
CA PHE A 143 -6.28 14.49 -14.77
C PHE A 143 -6.38 15.98 -15.08
N LYS A 144 -7.29 16.37 -15.98
CA LYS A 144 -7.57 17.80 -16.26
C LYS A 144 -8.00 18.55 -15.01
N LYS A 145 -8.89 17.96 -14.19
CA LYS A 145 -9.32 18.52 -12.90
C LYS A 145 -8.15 18.68 -11.94
N VAL A 146 -7.31 17.66 -11.78
CA VAL A 146 -6.12 17.68 -10.91
C VAL A 146 -5.11 18.76 -11.36
N ARG A 147 -4.86 18.88 -12.67
CA ARG A 147 -3.99 19.95 -13.22
C ARG A 147 -4.52 21.35 -12.88
N GLN A 148 -5.83 21.56 -12.97
CA GLN A 148 -6.47 22.82 -12.60
C GLN A 148 -6.38 23.10 -11.10
N LEU A 149 -6.64 22.09 -10.25
CA LEU A 149 -6.61 22.24 -8.79
C LEU A 149 -5.20 22.56 -8.26
N THR A 150 -4.17 21.95 -8.85
CA THR A 150 -2.76 22.15 -8.45
C THR A 150 -2.14 23.40 -9.04
N GLY A 151 -2.78 23.99 -10.07
CA GLY A 151 -2.23 25.13 -10.80
C GLY A 151 -0.95 24.78 -11.57
N GLN A 152 -0.76 23.51 -11.93
CA GLN A 152 0.37 23.01 -12.71
C GLN A 152 0.46 23.77 -14.03
N VAL A 153 1.63 24.33 -14.32
CA VAL A 153 1.89 25.08 -15.56
C VAL A 153 2.60 24.21 -16.58
N MET A 154 3.57 23.40 -16.15
CA MET A 154 4.38 22.61 -17.05
C MET A 154 3.59 21.40 -17.57
N ASP A 155 3.86 20.99 -18.80
CA ASP A 155 3.38 19.69 -19.27
C ASP A 155 4.14 18.56 -18.57
N ALA A 156 3.41 17.47 -18.32
CA ALA A 156 3.90 16.29 -17.63
C ALA A 156 3.19 15.04 -18.20
N PRO A 157 3.82 13.86 -18.13
CA PRO A 157 3.22 12.64 -18.65
C PRO A 157 1.90 12.32 -17.94
N GLU A 158 0.90 11.91 -18.73
CA GLU A 158 -0.38 11.45 -18.20
C GLU A 158 -0.17 10.12 -17.45
N PRO A 159 -0.81 9.94 -16.27
CA PRO A 159 -0.76 8.67 -15.55
C PRO A 159 -1.49 7.56 -16.32
N THR A 160 -1.18 6.31 -16.05
CA THR A 160 -1.90 5.15 -16.61
C THR A 160 -3.23 4.94 -15.90
N PHE A 161 -3.25 5.11 -14.58
CA PHE A 161 -4.45 5.01 -13.74
C PHE A 161 -4.52 6.17 -12.75
N ILE A 162 -5.73 6.59 -12.42
CA ILE A 162 -5.98 7.58 -11.37
C ILE A 162 -6.99 7.01 -10.38
N PHE A 163 -6.61 6.99 -9.11
CA PHE A 163 -7.48 6.56 -8.03
C PHE A 163 -7.78 7.75 -7.11
N GLU A 164 -9.05 7.98 -6.82
CA GLU A 164 -9.45 8.88 -5.73
C GLU A 164 -9.39 8.12 -4.40
N VAL A 165 -8.82 8.76 -3.39
CA VAL A 165 -8.82 8.27 -2.02
C VAL A 165 -10.03 8.85 -1.31
N VAL A 166 -10.93 7.97 -0.88
CA VAL A 166 -12.13 8.31 -0.12
C VAL A 166 -11.95 7.81 1.30
N TYR A 167 -11.85 8.73 2.25
CA TYR A 167 -11.69 8.39 3.65
C TYR A 167 -13.03 8.02 4.29
N ASP A 168 -12.97 7.27 5.39
CA ASP A 168 -14.16 6.99 6.19
C ASP A 168 -14.74 8.26 6.83
N SER A 169 -15.96 8.15 7.35
CA SER A 169 -16.68 9.29 7.94
C SER A 169 -15.99 9.88 9.17
N GLN A 170 -15.16 9.11 9.87
CA GLN A 170 -14.45 9.58 11.05
C GLN A 170 -13.26 10.45 10.65
N GLU A 171 -12.43 9.99 9.72
CA GLU A 171 -11.28 10.72 9.23
C GLU A 171 -11.71 11.95 8.41
N GLU A 172 -12.79 11.85 7.62
CA GLU A 172 -13.37 12.99 6.91
C GLU A 172 -13.81 14.08 7.88
N ARG A 173 -14.53 13.71 8.94
CA ARG A 173 -14.98 14.67 9.98
C ARG A 173 -13.81 15.32 10.70
N LYS A 174 -12.73 14.58 10.99
CA LYS A 174 -11.51 15.14 11.62
C LYS A 174 -10.87 16.19 10.72
N PHE A 175 -10.71 15.87 9.44
CA PHE A 175 -10.09 16.79 8.48
C PHE A 175 -10.94 18.04 8.28
N GLU A 176 -12.25 17.91 8.11
CA GLU A 176 -13.17 19.05 7.94
C GLU A 176 -13.26 19.91 9.21
N ALA A 177 -13.27 19.30 10.40
CA ALA A 177 -13.22 20.04 11.67
C ALA A 177 -11.92 20.86 11.80
N ARG A 178 -10.78 20.31 11.35
CA ARG A 178 -9.50 21.03 11.34
C ARG A 178 -9.50 22.16 10.32
N ARG A 179 -10.05 21.90 9.13
CA ARG A 179 -10.16 22.87 8.03
C ARG A 179 -11.00 24.06 8.44
N GLY A 180 -12.17 23.83 9.04
CA GLY A 180 -13.12 24.89 9.39
C GLY A 180 -13.51 25.70 8.15
N SER A 181 -13.46 27.03 8.23
CA SER A 181 -13.76 27.93 7.11
C SER A 181 -12.59 28.16 6.14
N ARG A 182 -11.46 27.49 6.33
CA ARG A 182 -10.24 27.69 5.52
C ARG A 182 -10.36 27.00 4.15
N LYS A 183 -9.57 27.49 3.20
CA LYS A 183 -9.50 26.91 1.84
C LYS A 183 -8.60 25.67 1.84
N SER A 184 -8.87 24.74 0.94
CA SER A 184 -7.97 23.64 0.60
C SER A 184 -7.09 24.04 -0.59
N LEU A 185 -5.83 23.66 -0.54
CA LEU A 185 -4.87 23.74 -1.63
C LEU A 185 -4.50 22.31 -2.06
N PHE A 186 -4.06 22.16 -3.31
CA PHE A 186 -3.65 20.86 -3.84
C PHE A 186 -2.22 20.94 -4.35
N ALA A 187 -1.42 19.92 -4.05
CA ALA A 187 -0.05 19.80 -4.50
C ALA A 187 0.36 18.32 -4.65
N TYR A 188 1.40 18.06 -5.42
CA TYR A 188 1.93 16.72 -5.67
C TYR A 188 3.00 16.33 -4.65
N HIS A 189 3.01 15.07 -4.26
CA HIS A 189 4.04 14.44 -3.45
C HIS A 189 4.60 13.22 -4.19
N GLY A 190 5.91 13.25 -4.45
CA GLY A 190 6.61 12.12 -5.04
C GLY A 190 7.24 11.25 -3.96
N SER A 191 7.08 9.93 -4.08
CA SER A 191 7.68 8.97 -3.16
C SER A 191 7.96 7.66 -3.87
N ARG A 192 8.87 6.85 -3.33
CA ARG A 192 9.10 5.49 -3.84
C ARG A 192 7.83 4.65 -3.67
N PHE A 193 7.56 3.79 -4.64
CA PHE A 193 6.33 2.97 -4.67
C PHE A 193 6.12 2.15 -3.38
N ASP A 194 7.20 1.60 -2.80
CA ASP A 194 7.17 0.79 -1.57
C ASP A 194 6.82 1.60 -0.30
N ASN A 195 6.82 2.93 -0.34
CA ASN A 195 6.43 3.78 0.78
C ASN A 195 4.90 3.98 0.89
N PHE A 196 4.17 3.82 -0.22
CA PHE A 196 2.76 4.23 -0.30
C PHE A 196 1.85 3.47 0.63
N TYR A 197 2.16 2.21 0.93
CA TYR A 197 1.42 1.44 1.93
C TYR A 197 1.38 2.17 3.28
N SER A 198 2.55 2.53 3.84
CA SER A 198 2.61 3.30 5.08
C SER A 198 2.04 4.70 4.94
N ILE A 199 2.25 5.39 3.82
CA ILE A 199 1.70 6.74 3.61
C ILE A 199 0.18 6.75 3.70
N LEU A 200 -0.48 5.73 3.15
CA LEU A 200 -1.95 5.64 3.15
C LEU A 200 -2.52 5.31 4.53
N HIS A 201 -1.84 4.46 5.30
CA HIS A 201 -2.31 4.06 6.62
C HIS A 201 -1.94 5.04 7.75
N ASN A 202 -0.77 5.68 7.64
CA ASN A 202 -0.19 6.51 8.71
C ASN A 202 -0.08 8.01 8.34
N GLY A 203 -0.43 8.38 7.10
CA GLY A 203 -0.26 9.74 6.60
C GLY A 203 1.16 10.04 6.11
N LEU A 204 1.34 11.28 5.64
CA LEU A 204 2.64 11.79 5.20
C LEU A 204 3.43 12.26 6.42
N ASN A 205 4.33 11.42 6.91
CA ASN A 205 5.14 11.74 8.08
C ASN A 205 6.37 12.57 7.70
N GLY A 206 6.29 13.89 7.90
CA GLY A 206 7.38 14.83 7.59
C GLY A 206 8.72 14.50 8.24
N HIS A 207 8.71 13.93 9.45
CA HIS A 207 9.91 13.50 10.19
C HIS A 207 10.69 12.34 9.53
N LEU A 208 10.06 11.58 8.62
CA LEU A 208 10.72 10.51 7.87
C LEU A 208 11.46 11.01 6.63
N ASN A 209 11.35 12.31 6.30
CA ASN A 209 12.08 12.92 5.21
C ASN A 209 13.54 13.16 5.64
N LYS A 210 14.43 12.27 5.18
CA LYS A 210 15.88 12.36 5.46
C LYS A 210 16.55 13.60 4.85
N VAL A 211 15.89 14.27 3.90
CA VAL A 211 16.40 15.46 3.22
C VAL A 211 15.48 16.62 3.56
N ALA A 212 15.96 17.51 4.44
CA ALA A 212 15.23 18.67 4.93
C ALA A 212 15.83 19.97 4.36
N ALA A 213 15.87 20.10 3.03
CA ALA A 213 16.50 21.24 2.35
C ALA A 213 15.94 22.62 2.78
N PHE A 214 14.68 22.68 3.19
CA PHE A 214 13.99 23.90 3.64
C PHE A 214 13.38 23.75 5.04
N GLY A 215 13.97 22.86 5.85
CA GLY A 215 13.50 22.53 7.20
C GLY A 215 12.62 21.29 7.27
N GLU A 216 12.19 20.95 8.48
CA GLU A 216 11.40 19.76 8.74
C GLU A 216 9.96 19.91 8.25
N GLY A 217 9.44 18.87 7.60
CA GLY A 217 8.07 18.82 7.11
C GLY A 217 7.89 17.93 5.89
N THR A 218 6.65 17.84 5.42
CA THR A 218 6.25 17.15 4.19
C THR A 218 6.43 18.09 2.99
N TYR A 219 7.28 17.68 2.06
CA TYR A 219 7.58 18.42 0.83
C TYR A 219 6.57 18.08 -0.26
N LEU A 220 5.91 19.10 -0.79
CA LEU A 220 4.98 19.00 -1.91
C LEU A 220 5.40 19.98 -3.01
N SER A 221 4.91 19.77 -4.23
CA SER A 221 5.13 20.70 -5.35
C SER A 221 3.85 20.98 -6.14
N SER A 222 3.69 22.19 -6.66
CA SER A 222 2.62 22.49 -7.63
C SER A 222 2.88 21.86 -9.01
N GLU A 223 4.10 21.41 -9.30
CA GLU A 223 4.48 20.84 -10.58
C GLU A 223 4.65 19.31 -10.50
N LEU A 224 3.88 18.60 -11.33
CA LEU A 224 3.94 17.13 -11.38
C LEU A 224 5.31 16.63 -11.83
N SER A 225 5.97 17.32 -12.76
CA SER A 225 7.31 16.96 -13.26
C SER A 225 8.36 16.92 -12.16
N VAL A 226 8.23 17.79 -11.15
CA VAL A 226 9.13 17.80 -9.98
C VAL A 226 8.89 16.57 -9.12
N SER A 227 7.63 16.26 -8.80
CA SER A 227 7.29 15.09 -7.96
C SER A 227 7.62 13.77 -8.65
N LEU A 228 7.54 13.70 -9.99
CA LEU A 228 7.92 12.51 -10.76
C LEU A 228 9.38 12.10 -10.55
N LEU A 229 10.30 13.05 -10.34
CA LEU A 229 11.71 12.76 -10.06
C LEU A 229 11.92 11.97 -8.76
N TYR A 230 11.00 12.13 -7.80
CA TYR A 230 11.02 11.42 -6.53
C TYR A 230 10.16 10.14 -6.54
N SER A 231 9.35 9.95 -7.58
CA SER A 231 8.44 8.81 -7.75
C SER A 231 9.10 7.65 -8.49
N GLN A 232 10.13 7.07 -7.87
CA GLN A 232 10.83 5.91 -8.43
C GLN A 232 9.89 4.70 -8.54
N ALA A 233 9.88 4.08 -9.72
CA ALA A 233 9.15 2.84 -9.95
C ALA A 233 9.71 1.72 -9.07
N GLY A 234 8.82 0.96 -8.43
CA GLY A 234 9.15 -0.20 -7.60
C GLY A 234 8.54 -1.48 -8.15
N GLU A 235 9.04 -2.61 -7.67
CA GLU A 235 8.38 -3.89 -7.87
C GLU A 235 7.08 -3.89 -7.07
N ALA A 236 5.97 -3.98 -7.80
CA ALA A 236 4.64 -4.15 -7.24
C ALA A 236 4.38 -5.65 -7.03
N TRP A 237 3.13 -6.10 -7.19
CA TRP A 237 2.83 -7.52 -7.22
C TRP A 237 3.04 -8.09 -8.63
N SER A 238 3.79 -9.18 -8.76
CA SER A 238 4.13 -9.79 -10.05
C SER A 238 2.93 -10.29 -10.85
N LYS A 239 1.82 -10.59 -10.16
CA LYS A 239 0.55 -11.01 -10.75
C LYS A 239 -0.49 -9.87 -10.75
N SER A 240 -0.05 -8.62 -10.55
CA SER A 240 -0.93 -7.45 -10.57
C SER A 240 -1.50 -7.21 -11.97
N CYS A 241 -2.80 -6.97 -12.04
CA CYS A 241 -3.46 -6.55 -13.28
C CYS A 241 -3.11 -5.10 -13.67
N LEU A 242 -2.59 -4.28 -12.74
CA LEU A 242 -2.07 -2.94 -13.01
C LEU A 242 -0.66 -2.99 -13.62
N GLY A 243 0.12 -4.01 -13.25
CA GLY A 243 1.44 -4.31 -13.78
C GLY A 243 2.45 -4.62 -12.67
N ALA A 244 3.48 -5.41 -13.01
CA ALA A 244 4.50 -5.85 -12.05
C ALA A 244 5.44 -4.75 -11.56
N LYS A 245 5.54 -3.63 -12.28
CA LYS A 245 6.41 -2.50 -11.96
C LYS A 245 5.66 -1.19 -12.13
N LEU A 246 5.51 -0.46 -11.03
CA LEU A 246 4.65 0.72 -10.94
C LEU A 246 5.39 1.87 -10.25
N ALA A 247 5.15 3.09 -10.72
CA ALA A 247 5.46 4.33 -10.00
C ALA A 247 4.18 5.01 -9.56
N CYS A 248 4.24 5.78 -8.48
CA CYS A 248 3.07 6.50 -7.98
C CYS A 248 3.43 7.90 -7.50
N VAL A 249 2.56 8.86 -7.79
CA VAL A 249 2.59 10.24 -7.25
C VAL A 249 1.30 10.46 -6.47
N ALA A 250 1.39 10.95 -5.25
CA ALA A 250 0.23 11.38 -4.48
C ALA A 250 -0.15 12.81 -4.88
N VAL A 251 -1.44 13.08 -5.05
CA VAL A 251 -2.01 14.43 -5.03
C VAL A 251 -2.57 14.65 -3.64
N CYS A 252 -2.00 15.61 -2.94
CA CYS A 252 -2.32 15.91 -1.56
C CYS A 252 -3.30 17.08 -1.49
N GLU A 253 -4.32 16.95 -0.66
CA GLU A 253 -5.16 18.06 -0.20
C GLU A 253 -4.56 18.60 1.10
N MET A 254 -4.26 19.89 1.15
CA MET A 254 -3.73 20.55 2.33
C MET A 254 -4.57 21.77 2.74
N ILE A 255 -4.68 22.00 4.04
CA ILE A 255 -5.41 23.14 4.60
C ILE A 255 -4.54 24.39 4.51
N ASP A 256 -5.12 25.50 4.06
CA ASP A 256 -4.44 26.81 4.03
C ASP A 256 -4.30 27.41 5.45
N GLU A 257 -3.37 26.88 6.25
CA GLU A 257 -3.03 27.33 7.60
C GLU A 257 -1.53 27.74 7.72
N PRO A 258 -1.14 28.51 8.77
CA PRO A 258 0.23 29.04 8.91
C PRO A 258 1.35 27.98 8.98
N SER A 259 1.02 26.71 9.24
CA SER A 259 1.97 25.58 9.26
C SER A 259 2.45 25.15 7.87
N VAL A 260 1.87 25.74 6.81
CA VAL A 260 2.26 25.54 5.40
C VAL A 260 3.14 26.70 4.95
N LYS A 261 4.43 26.45 4.75
CA LYS A 261 5.38 27.44 4.22
C LYS A 261 5.34 27.44 2.68
N CYS A 262 5.16 28.63 2.08
CA CYS A 262 5.26 28.87 0.63
C CYS A 262 5.90 30.23 0.36
N GLN A 263 6.69 30.35 -0.71
CA GLN A 263 6.88 31.65 -1.38
C GLN A 263 5.84 31.83 -2.49
N ILE A 264 5.61 33.09 -2.85
CA ILE A 264 4.33 33.57 -3.38
C ILE A 264 4.50 33.97 -4.85
N LYS A 265 3.58 33.55 -5.72
CA LYS A 265 3.44 34.03 -7.11
C LYS A 265 3.20 35.55 -7.18
N GLU A 266 3.78 36.23 -8.17
CA GLU A 266 3.26 37.52 -8.63
C GLU A 266 1.80 37.37 -9.09
N GLY A 267 0.87 38.08 -8.43
CA GLY A 267 -0.59 37.94 -8.61
C GLY A 267 -1.34 37.37 -7.40
N SER A 268 -0.63 36.99 -6.33
CA SER A 268 -1.18 36.50 -5.07
C SER A 268 -2.01 37.51 -4.28
N THR A 269 -2.99 37.02 -3.50
CA THR A 269 -3.80 37.84 -2.58
C THR A 269 -2.96 38.50 -1.47
N PRO A 270 -3.39 39.65 -0.89
CA PRO A 270 -2.63 40.40 0.13
C PRO A 270 -2.25 39.58 1.37
N VAL A 271 -3.03 38.54 1.69
CA VAL A 271 -2.81 37.61 2.81
C VAL A 271 -1.61 36.70 2.55
N GLN A 272 -1.40 36.29 1.29
CA GLN A 272 -0.23 35.50 0.90
C GLN A 272 1.04 36.36 1.04
N LYS A 273 1.03 37.62 0.54
CA LYS A 273 2.16 38.58 0.61
C LYS A 273 2.71 38.82 2.02
N ARG A 274 1.86 38.86 3.06
CA ARG A 274 2.30 39.03 4.45
C ARG A 274 3.00 37.80 5.05
N ARG A 275 2.79 36.60 4.50
CA ARG A 275 3.33 35.34 5.06
C ARG A 275 4.79 35.10 4.71
N ALA A 276 5.24 35.50 3.52
CA ALA A 276 6.67 35.45 3.16
C ALA A 276 7.52 36.40 4.02
N GLN A 277 6.92 37.46 4.58
CA GLN A 277 7.61 38.47 5.39
C GLN A 277 7.70 38.11 6.89
N ALA A 278 6.92 37.15 7.38
CA ALA A 278 6.92 36.74 8.80
C ALA A 278 7.93 35.61 9.10
N SER A 279 8.58 35.05 8.08
CA SER A 279 9.60 34.02 8.19
C SER A 279 10.99 34.66 8.21
N SER A 280 11.39 35.21 9.35
CA SER A 280 12.71 35.83 9.55
C SER A 280 13.86 34.83 9.76
N THR A 281 13.64 33.53 9.61
CA THR A 281 14.70 32.53 9.87
C THR A 281 14.41 31.22 9.13
N THR A 282 14.81 31.12 7.86
CA THR A 282 15.17 29.87 7.11
C THR A 282 15.22 30.17 5.61
N ASP A 283 16.15 29.52 4.91
CA ASP A 283 16.40 29.67 3.46
C ASP A 283 15.12 29.59 2.61
N ALA A 284 15.00 30.50 1.65
CA ALA A 284 13.83 30.71 0.81
C ALA A 284 13.39 29.43 0.06
N VAL A 285 12.20 28.90 0.38
CA VAL A 285 11.55 27.82 -0.37
C VAL A 285 11.19 28.35 -1.78
N PRO A 286 11.60 27.70 -2.89
CA PRO A 286 11.28 28.17 -4.23
C PRO A 286 9.78 28.17 -4.50
N GLU A 287 9.32 29.03 -5.43
CA GLU A 287 7.90 29.36 -5.72
C GLU A 287 6.96 28.18 -6.02
N LYS A 288 7.50 26.98 -6.26
CA LYS A 288 6.77 25.77 -6.68
C LYS A 288 6.73 24.68 -5.61
N TYR A 289 7.23 24.95 -4.41
CA TYR A 289 7.28 24.00 -3.31
C TYR A 289 6.44 24.45 -2.12
N TYR A 290 5.87 23.47 -1.44
CA TYR A 290 5.17 23.64 -0.18
C TYR A 290 5.85 22.77 0.85
N VAL A 291 6.09 23.32 2.04
CA VAL A 291 6.55 22.54 3.19
C VAL A 291 5.46 22.57 4.25
N VAL A 292 4.82 21.43 4.47
CA VAL A 292 3.76 21.26 5.47
C VAL A 292 4.37 20.66 6.73
N GLN A 293 4.38 21.42 7.83
CA GLN A 293 4.96 20.95 9.09
C GLN A 293 4.00 20.08 9.90
N ASN A 294 2.71 20.34 9.79
CA ASN A 294 1.68 19.61 10.50
C ASN A 294 1.08 18.51 9.63
N ASN A 295 1.33 17.24 9.98
CA ASN A 295 0.83 16.10 9.22
C ASN A 295 -0.71 16.04 9.19
N ASP A 296 -1.40 16.57 10.20
CA ASP A 296 -2.87 16.60 10.24
C ASP A 296 -3.47 17.63 9.28
N ALA A 297 -2.66 18.55 8.76
CA ALA A 297 -3.08 19.57 7.80
C ALA A 297 -3.02 19.09 6.35
N VAL A 298 -2.55 17.86 6.09
CA VAL A 298 -2.39 17.30 4.75
C VAL A 298 -2.86 15.85 4.68
N ARG A 299 -3.57 15.51 3.60
CA ARG A 299 -3.98 14.13 3.31
C ARG A 299 -3.83 13.80 1.83
N VAL A 300 -3.73 12.52 1.50
CA VAL A 300 -3.68 12.08 0.10
C VAL A 300 -5.10 12.06 -0.45
N LYS A 301 -5.36 12.79 -1.53
CA LYS A 301 -6.68 12.84 -2.16
C LYS A 301 -6.78 12.05 -3.45
N TYR A 302 -5.71 12.04 -4.26
CA TYR A 302 -5.63 11.21 -5.46
C TYR A 302 -4.27 10.49 -5.54
N LEU A 303 -4.24 9.36 -6.24
CA LEU A 303 -3.04 8.63 -6.59
C LEU A 303 -2.93 8.57 -8.11
N LEU A 304 -1.83 9.09 -8.65
CA LEU A 304 -1.48 9.00 -10.06
C LEU A 304 -0.51 7.82 -10.22
N VAL A 305 -0.96 6.76 -10.89
CA VAL A 305 -0.18 5.52 -11.05
C VAL A 305 0.33 5.42 -12.49
N TYR A 306 1.63 5.19 -12.60
CA TYR A 306 2.35 5.07 -13.87
C TYR A 306 2.83 3.64 -14.03
N LYS A 307 2.43 2.98 -15.11
CA LYS A 307 2.96 1.69 -15.50
C LYS A 307 4.32 1.87 -16.14
N ASP A 308 5.34 1.19 -15.62
CA ASP A 308 6.63 1.17 -16.30
C ASP A 308 6.54 0.28 -17.54
N HIS A 309 6.58 0.89 -18.71
CA HIS A 309 6.63 0.17 -20.00
C HIS A 309 8.03 -0.36 -20.32
N GLY A 310 9.03 -0.09 -19.46
CA GLY A 310 10.42 -0.53 -19.55
C GLY A 310 10.65 -2.01 -19.24
N SER A 311 9.82 -2.87 -19.81
CA SER A 311 10.01 -4.29 -20.19
C SER A 311 8.63 -4.79 -20.57
N ALA A 312 8.38 -5.02 -21.85
CA ALA A 312 7.17 -5.69 -22.31
C ALA A 312 6.93 -6.97 -21.49
N ALA A 313 5.67 -7.20 -21.13
CA ALA A 313 5.20 -8.33 -20.35
C ALA A 313 5.85 -9.64 -20.81
N VAL A 314 6.69 -10.22 -19.96
CA VAL A 314 6.99 -11.66 -20.06
C VAL A 314 5.75 -12.37 -19.54
N THR A 315 4.97 -12.91 -20.47
CA THR A 315 3.89 -13.87 -20.24
C THR A 315 4.35 -14.94 -19.23
N PRO A 316 3.49 -15.40 -18.30
CA PRO A 316 3.82 -16.49 -17.40
C PRO A 316 3.76 -17.81 -18.19
N GLY A 317 4.86 -18.12 -18.88
CA GLY A 317 5.00 -19.32 -19.69
C GLY A 317 6.46 -19.63 -19.92
N LYS A 318 6.99 -20.54 -19.09
CA LYS A 318 8.38 -21.05 -19.06
C LYS A 318 9.39 -20.05 -18.48
N SER A 319 9.80 -20.32 -17.23
CA SER A 319 10.94 -19.69 -16.58
C SER A 319 12.21 -19.94 -17.40
N THR A 320 12.62 -18.96 -18.20
CA THR A 320 13.96 -18.93 -18.77
C THR A 320 14.95 -18.67 -17.63
N PRO A 321 16.10 -19.39 -17.54
CA PRO A 321 17.08 -19.22 -16.46
C PRO A 321 17.63 -17.79 -16.35
N TYR A 322 17.47 -17.00 -17.42
CA TYR A 322 17.82 -15.58 -17.47
C TYR A 322 16.98 -14.70 -16.52
N SER A 323 15.70 -15.00 -16.27
CA SER A 323 14.87 -14.22 -15.35
C SER A 323 15.29 -14.41 -13.88
N TRP A 324 15.73 -15.62 -13.53
CA TRP A 324 16.27 -15.94 -12.21
C TRP A 324 17.60 -15.22 -11.94
N ILE A 325 18.46 -15.11 -12.97
CA ILE A 325 19.71 -14.33 -12.89
C ILE A 325 19.41 -12.83 -12.71
N GLN A 326 18.39 -12.30 -13.38
CA GLN A 326 17.99 -10.90 -13.22
C GLN A 326 17.37 -10.59 -11.85
N GLN A 327 16.74 -11.55 -11.20
CA GLN A 327 16.24 -11.38 -9.83
C GLN A 327 17.38 -11.47 -8.80
N ASN A 328 18.43 -12.22 -9.10
CA ASN A 328 19.59 -12.42 -8.22
C ASN A 328 20.83 -11.64 -8.66
N LYS A 329 20.66 -10.39 -9.15
CA LYS A 329 21.79 -9.54 -9.59
C LYS A 329 22.87 -9.38 -8.52
N PHE A 330 22.47 -9.27 -7.26
CA PHE A 330 23.39 -9.04 -6.15
C PHE A 330 24.29 -10.25 -5.84
N PRO A 331 23.77 -11.48 -5.63
CA PRO A 331 24.60 -12.68 -5.48
C PRO A 331 25.57 -12.91 -6.64
N PHE A 332 25.12 -12.72 -7.89
CA PHE A 332 25.98 -12.88 -9.06
C PHE A 332 27.09 -11.82 -9.12
N LEU A 333 26.80 -10.58 -8.74
CA LEU A 333 27.80 -9.52 -8.69
C LEU A 333 28.82 -9.76 -7.56
N MET A 334 28.37 -10.30 -6.42
CA MET A 334 29.25 -10.72 -5.32
C MET A 334 30.13 -11.91 -5.70
N LEU A 335 29.59 -12.90 -6.43
CA LEU A 335 30.36 -14.03 -6.94
C LEU A 335 31.39 -13.57 -7.96
N ALA A 336 31.00 -12.70 -8.90
CA ALA A 336 31.91 -12.11 -9.88
C ALA A 336 33.03 -11.32 -9.20
N TYR A 337 32.69 -10.52 -8.18
CA TYR A 337 33.67 -9.81 -7.37
C TYR A 337 34.64 -10.76 -6.66
N PHE A 338 34.13 -11.86 -6.10
CA PHE A 338 34.96 -12.88 -5.45
C PHE A 338 35.93 -13.56 -6.45
N VAL A 339 35.46 -13.87 -7.66
CA VAL A 339 36.32 -14.40 -8.74
C VAL A 339 37.42 -13.40 -9.12
N VAL A 340 37.10 -12.11 -9.22
CA VAL A 340 38.09 -11.06 -9.48
C VAL A 340 39.13 -11.00 -8.34
N LEU A 341 38.71 -11.10 -7.08
CA LEU A 341 39.64 -11.14 -5.95
C LEU A 341 40.57 -12.37 -6.00
N ILE A 342 40.05 -13.55 -6.37
CA ILE A 342 40.87 -14.74 -6.57
C ILE A 342 41.84 -14.54 -7.74
N ALA A 343 41.38 -13.98 -8.86
CA ALA A 343 42.23 -13.73 -10.02
C ALA A 343 43.36 -12.75 -9.70
N ILE A 344 43.09 -11.68 -8.94
CA ILE A 344 44.12 -10.74 -8.45
C ILE A 344 45.07 -11.44 -7.49
N GLY A 345 44.55 -12.26 -6.56
CA GLY A 345 45.36 -13.03 -5.62
C GLY A 345 46.29 -14.02 -6.33
N LEU A 346 45.79 -14.72 -7.36
CA LEU A 346 46.58 -15.62 -8.19
C LEU A 346 47.56 -14.86 -9.10
N ALA A 347 47.21 -13.70 -9.65
CA ALA A 347 48.13 -12.89 -10.44
C ALA A 347 49.29 -12.33 -9.60
N ASN A 348 49.04 -12.02 -8.33
CA ASN A 348 50.03 -11.47 -7.40
C ASN A 348 50.84 -12.54 -6.65
N SER A 349 50.50 -13.83 -6.82
CA SER A 349 51.27 -14.92 -6.22
C SER A 349 52.56 -15.17 -7.01
N ARG A 350 53.69 -15.26 -6.30
CA ARG A 350 55.01 -15.55 -6.90
C ARG A 350 55.14 -17.00 -7.41
N HIS A 351 54.21 -17.89 -7.05
CA HIS A 351 54.22 -19.31 -7.43
C HIS A 351 53.51 -19.55 -8.76
N THR A 352 52.39 -18.88 -8.99
CA THR A 352 51.57 -18.92 -10.22
C THR A 352 52.28 -18.23 -11.39
N THR A 353 52.95 -17.10 -11.15
CA THR A 353 53.81 -16.45 -12.17
C THR A 353 54.91 -17.41 -12.64
N LYS A 354 55.60 -18.09 -11.73
CA LYS A 354 56.62 -19.10 -12.09
C LYS A 354 56.05 -20.30 -12.86
N ALA A 355 54.86 -20.78 -12.47
CA ALA A 355 54.18 -21.87 -13.18
C ALA A 355 53.71 -21.47 -14.58
N PHE A 356 53.16 -20.25 -14.72
CA PHE A 356 52.70 -19.71 -16.00
C PHE A 356 53.86 -19.44 -16.96
N THR A 357 55.00 -18.93 -16.48
CA THR A 357 56.21 -18.78 -17.31
C THR A 357 56.75 -20.15 -17.76
N LYS A 358 56.70 -21.18 -16.90
CA LYS A 358 57.06 -22.56 -17.28
C LYS A 358 56.14 -23.13 -18.36
N LEU A 359 54.83 -22.86 -18.27
CA LEU A 359 53.84 -23.28 -19.24
C LEU A 359 54.02 -22.57 -20.59
N CYS A 360 54.20 -21.24 -20.59
CA CYS A 360 54.45 -20.47 -21.81
C CYS A 360 55.79 -20.84 -22.49
N ASN A 361 56.80 -21.24 -21.72
CA ASN A 361 58.07 -21.72 -22.28
C ASN A 361 57.93 -23.12 -22.91
N MET A 362 57.01 -23.95 -22.43
CA MET A 362 56.67 -25.25 -23.05
C MET A 362 55.98 -25.08 -24.40
N PHE A 363 55.11 -24.06 -24.54
CA PHE A 363 54.39 -23.80 -25.80
C PHE A 363 55.17 -22.96 -26.82
N LYS A 364 56.35 -22.42 -26.46
CA LYS A 364 57.27 -21.75 -27.40
C LYS A 364 58.24 -22.70 -28.11
N PHE A 365 58.28 -23.97 -27.72
CA PHE A 365 58.97 -25.04 -28.43
C PHE A 365 57.93 -26.02 -28.99
N SER A 366 57.21 -25.59 -30.03
CA SER A 366 56.54 -26.50 -30.97
C SER A 366 56.43 -25.88 -32.34
#